data_AF-A0A8D8HLW1-F1
#
_entry.id   AF-A0A8D8HLW1-F1
#
_cell.length_a   1.000
_cell.length_b   1.000
_cell.length_c   1.000
_cell.angle_alpha   90.00
_cell.angle_beta   90.00
_cell.angle_gamma   90.00
#
_symmetry.space_group_name_H-M   'P 1'
#
loop_
_entity.id
_entity.type
_entity.pdbx_description
1 polymer ?
#
loop_
_entity_poly.entity_id
_entity_poly.type
_entity_poly.pdbx_seq_one_letter_code
_entity_poly.pdbx_strand_id
1 'polypeptide(L)'
;MIPQSHGQQEQLVGQRIRVGNFSGTIRFVGEVANTDGEWIGVEWDDPQRGKHSGTVNGVEYFQTRQANSGSMIRSEKIPPTQTLAEAIHDKYIITEDTLRLDAEMLKEVQKQLHASLFEVVGMEKIGGKQSQLAHLVDVSVAHSPVNAAGSLAMFKSLRSLDVSASLLWNWKIVGDVMAQIPTLEELNLSNNRLVSPSDDEICSLVTKFHSLKKLVLKKCALGSWPELVRLARMWPLLESLSLEDNEIGIVTEEGYELALTKLRSLDLQNNQICDRESIYALGALPALEELSLNANGIGRIVFPDCPHTEKVDLFGKLETLY
;
A
#
# COMPACT_ATOMS: atom_id res chain seq x y z
N MET A 1 -38.18 -10.03 -20.17
CA MET A 1 -37.18 -10.98 -19.64
C MET A 1 -36.09 -10.10 -19.04
N ILE A 2 -36.01 -10.05 -17.72
CA ILE A 2 -35.11 -9.14 -16.98
C ILE A 2 -33.74 -9.83 -16.90
N PRO A 3 -32.61 -9.19 -17.26
CA PRO A 3 -31.31 -9.80 -17.04
C PRO A 3 -31.00 -9.75 -15.54
N GLN A 4 -31.00 -10.92 -14.91
CA GLN A 4 -30.47 -11.13 -13.56
C GLN A 4 -28.96 -11.37 -13.70
N SER A 5 -28.11 -10.41 -13.25
CA SER A 5 -26.70 -10.65 -12.83
C SER A 5 -25.85 -9.39 -12.54
N HIS A 6 -26.41 -8.16 -12.53
CA HIS A 6 -25.58 -6.95 -12.29
C HIS A 6 -24.90 -6.89 -10.91
N GLY A 7 -25.42 -7.58 -9.88
CA GLY A 7 -24.90 -7.49 -8.50
C GLY A 7 -23.59 -8.26 -8.22
N GLN A 8 -23.18 -9.21 -9.08
CA GLN A 8 -21.89 -9.90 -8.96
C GLN A 8 -20.79 -9.25 -9.83
N GLN A 9 -21.19 -8.58 -10.92
CA GLN A 9 -20.29 -7.93 -11.88
C GLN A 9 -19.62 -6.66 -11.31
N GLU A 10 -20.30 -5.92 -10.42
CA GLU A 10 -19.72 -4.77 -9.72
C GLU A 10 -18.72 -5.16 -8.62
N GLN A 11 -18.76 -6.38 -8.08
CA GLN A 11 -17.94 -6.78 -6.92
C GLN A 11 -16.44 -6.94 -7.22
N LEU A 12 -16.08 -7.10 -8.50
CA LEU A 12 -14.68 -7.26 -8.92
C LEU A 12 -14.02 -5.95 -9.34
N VAL A 13 -14.79 -4.89 -9.62
CA VAL A 13 -14.23 -3.59 -10.02
C VAL A 13 -13.46 -2.99 -8.85
N GLY A 14 -12.25 -2.49 -9.15
CA GLY A 14 -11.31 -2.00 -8.15
C GLY A 14 -10.35 -3.08 -7.63
N GLN A 15 -10.65 -4.37 -7.82
CA GLN A 15 -9.75 -5.44 -7.38
C GLN A 15 -8.41 -5.38 -8.13
N ARG A 16 -7.34 -5.72 -7.40
CA ARG A 16 -6.00 -5.85 -7.96
C ARG A 16 -5.78 -7.25 -8.51
N ILE A 17 -5.13 -7.32 -9.67
CA ILE A 17 -4.70 -8.57 -10.30
C ILE A 17 -3.23 -8.51 -10.69
N ARG A 18 -2.61 -9.67 -10.92
CA ARG A 18 -1.26 -9.77 -11.47
C ARG A 18 -1.22 -10.80 -12.59
N VAL A 19 -0.74 -10.40 -13.78
CA VAL A 19 -0.57 -11.30 -14.92
C VAL A 19 0.89 -11.24 -15.38
N GLY A 20 1.62 -12.32 -15.13
CA GLY A 20 3.09 -12.32 -15.25
C GLY A 20 3.70 -11.37 -14.23
N ASN A 21 4.56 -10.46 -14.68
CA ASN A 21 5.21 -9.46 -13.83
C ASN A 21 4.42 -8.13 -13.71
N PHE A 22 3.23 -8.07 -14.30
CA PHE A 22 2.46 -6.82 -14.37
C PHE A 22 1.26 -6.88 -13.44
N SER A 23 1.19 -5.91 -12.53
CA SER A 23 0.01 -5.68 -11.70
C SER A 23 -0.93 -4.70 -12.39
N GLY A 24 -2.23 -4.84 -12.13
CA GLY A 24 -3.26 -3.94 -12.64
C GLY A 24 -4.49 -3.90 -11.73
N THR A 25 -5.44 -3.05 -12.09
CA THR A 25 -6.72 -2.85 -11.42
C THR A 25 -7.84 -3.18 -12.39
N ILE A 26 -8.81 -3.99 -11.96
CA ILE A 26 -10.02 -4.27 -12.73
C ILE A 26 -10.87 -2.99 -12.79
N ARG A 27 -11.22 -2.57 -13.99
CA ARG A 27 -12.05 -1.38 -14.29
C ARG A 27 -13.38 -1.72 -14.95
N PHE A 28 -13.51 -2.90 -15.53
CA PHE A 28 -14.72 -3.36 -16.19
C PHE A 28 -14.83 -4.88 -16.10
N VAL A 29 -16.05 -5.38 -15.89
CA VAL A 29 -16.41 -6.80 -16.00
C VAL A 29 -17.72 -6.87 -16.77
N GLY A 30 -17.72 -7.55 -17.91
CA GLY A 30 -18.92 -7.71 -18.71
C GLY A 30 -18.66 -8.09 -20.16
N GLU A 31 -19.73 -8.12 -20.95
CA GLU A 31 -19.66 -8.42 -22.38
C GLU A 31 -19.10 -7.24 -23.17
N VAL A 32 -18.33 -7.54 -24.23
CA VAL A 32 -17.83 -6.55 -25.18
C VAL A 32 -18.54 -6.76 -26.51
N ALA A 33 -18.92 -5.66 -27.16
CA ALA A 33 -19.74 -5.68 -28.37
C ALA A 33 -19.05 -6.47 -29.48
N ASN A 34 -19.82 -7.34 -30.13
CA ASN A 34 -19.34 -8.24 -31.19
C ASN A 34 -18.24 -9.22 -30.73
N THR A 35 -18.27 -9.62 -29.46
CA THR A 35 -17.41 -10.68 -28.93
C THR A 35 -18.24 -11.62 -28.06
N ASP A 36 -17.83 -12.88 -27.96
CA ASP A 36 -18.51 -13.86 -27.12
C ASP A 36 -18.00 -13.80 -25.68
N GLY A 37 -18.86 -14.02 -24.70
CA GLY A 37 -18.49 -14.21 -23.29
C GLY A 37 -17.98 -12.97 -22.56
N GLU A 38 -17.66 -13.15 -21.28
CA GLU A 38 -17.25 -12.07 -20.37
C GLU A 38 -15.80 -11.64 -20.60
N TRP A 39 -15.55 -10.35 -20.44
CA TRP A 39 -14.26 -9.70 -20.49
C TRP A 39 -13.97 -8.93 -19.23
N ILE A 40 -12.68 -8.88 -18.89
CA ILE A 40 -12.14 -8.08 -17.81
C ILE A 40 -11.36 -6.93 -18.42
N GLY A 41 -11.85 -5.71 -18.23
CA GLY A 41 -11.10 -4.50 -18.52
C GLY A 41 -10.16 -4.20 -17.38
N VAL A 42 -8.87 -4.09 -17.68
CA VAL A 42 -7.79 -3.90 -16.70
C VAL A 42 -7.05 -2.61 -17.03
N GLU A 43 -6.88 -1.76 -16.04
CA GLU A 43 -5.89 -0.68 -16.06
C GLU A 43 -4.56 -1.22 -15.48
N TRP A 44 -3.49 -1.24 -16.28
CA TRP A 44 -2.18 -1.68 -15.81
C TRP A 44 -1.46 -0.60 -15.00
N ASP A 45 -0.65 -1.04 -14.05
CA ASP A 45 0.23 -0.13 -13.32
C ASP A 45 1.34 0.44 -14.20
N ASP A 46 1.89 -0.41 -15.08
CA ASP A 46 2.78 -0.03 -16.16
C ASP A 46 1.96 0.30 -17.42
N PRO A 47 1.93 1.58 -17.86
CA PRO A 47 1.20 1.99 -19.05
C PRO A 47 1.65 1.29 -20.33
N GLN A 48 2.93 0.87 -20.42
CA GLN A 48 3.49 0.24 -21.62
C GLN A 48 2.88 -1.14 -21.90
N ARG A 49 2.29 -1.77 -20.88
CA ARG A 49 1.58 -3.05 -21.02
C ARG A 49 0.20 -2.89 -21.67
N GLY A 50 -0.38 -1.69 -21.58
CA GLY A 50 -1.72 -1.42 -22.09
C GLY A 50 -1.79 -1.29 -23.61
N LYS A 51 -3.01 -1.19 -24.12
CA LYS A 51 -3.35 -1.18 -25.56
C LYS A 51 -4.34 -0.09 -25.94
N HIS A 52 -5.18 0.34 -24.99
CA HIS A 52 -6.26 1.30 -25.22
C HIS A 52 -6.66 1.97 -23.90
N SER A 53 -7.42 3.05 -23.94
CA SER A 53 -7.94 3.72 -22.74
C SER A 53 -9.33 3.22 -22.29
N GLY A 54 -9.74 2.04 -22.77
CA GLY A 54 -10.99 1.38 -22.40
C GLY A 54 -12.10 1.45 -23.45
N THR A 55 -11.82 2.10 -24.59
CA THR A 55 -12.66 2.04 -25.79
C THR A 55 -12.27 0.84 -26.67
N VAL A 56 -13.24 0.03 -27.07
CA VAL A 56 -13.07 -1.07 -28.03
C VAL A 56 -14.12 -0.92 -29.13
N ASN A 57 -13.68 -0.90 -30.39
CA ASN A 57 -14.55 -0.74 -31.57
C ASN A 57 -15.52 0.47 -31.48
N GLY A 58 -15.05 1.58 -30.91
CA GLY A 58 -15.84 2.81 -30.77
C GLY A 58 -16.81 2.85 -29.58
N VAL A 59 -16.86 1.79 -28.76
CA VAL A 59 -17.66 1.74 -27.54
C VAL A 59 -16.74 1.88 -26.32
N GLU A 60 -17.03 2.83 -25.43
CA GLU A 60 -16.29 3.03 -24.18
C GLU A 60 -16.85 2.11 -23.08
N TYR A 61 -15.99 1.31 -22.47
CA TYR A 61 -16.34 0.38 -21.39
C TYR A 61 -15.80 0.83 -20.03
N PHE A 62 -14.64 1.48 -20.03
CA PHE A 62 -14.00 2.05 -18.85
C PHE A 62 -13.03 3.16 -19.27
N GLN A 63 -12.48 3.86 -18.29
CA GLN A 63 -11.45 4.88 -18.49
C GLN A 63 -10.20 4.53 -17.69
N THR A 64 -9.06 5.06 -18.14
CA THR A 64 -7.76 4.90 -17.48
C THR A 64 -7.18 6.26 -17.09
N ARG A 65 -6.45 6.30 -15.97
CA ARG A 65 -5.71 7.46 -15.47
C ARG A 65 -4.62 7.88 -16.45
N GLN A 66 -3.95 6.90 -17.05
CA GLN A 66 -2.93 7.14 -18.07
C GLN A 66 -3.41 6.64 -19.42
N ALA A 67 -3.16 7.42 -20.47
CA ALA A 67 -3.57 7.06 -21.81
C ALA A 67 -2.98 5.70 -22.22
N ASN A 68 -3.81 4.87 -22.85
CA ASN A 68 -3.43 3.55 -23.35
C ASN A 68 -2.97 2.53 -22.31
N SER A 69 -3.10 2.78 -21.00
CA SER A 69 -2.72 1.79 -19.97
C SER A 69 -3.73 0.64 -19.80
N GLY A 70 -4.84 0.65 -20.54
CA GLY A 70 -5.92 -0.32 -20.43
C GLY A 70 -5.77 -1.53 -21.35
N SER A 71 -6.37 -2.66 -20.97
CA SER A 71 -6.51 -3.85 -21.83
C SER A 71 -7.79 -4.62 -21.52
N MET A 72 -8.37 -5.27 -22.52
CA MET A 72 -9.36 -6.32 -22.34
C MET A 72 -8.67 -7.70 -22.28
N ILE A 73 -8.91 -8.46 -21.21
CA ILE A 73 -8.44 -9.84 -21.04
C ILE A 73 -9.59 -10.78 -20.65
N ARG A 74 -9.35 -12.09 -20.75
CA ARG A 74 -10.28 -13.10 -20.25
C ARG A 74 -9.95 -13.46 -18.81
N SER A 75 -10.96 -13.85 -18.04
CA SER A 75 -10.82 -14.21 -16.62
C SER A 75 -9.87 -15.39 -16.40
N GLU A 76 -9.78 -16.35 -17.32
CA GLU A 76 -8.87 -17.51 -17.19
C GLU A 76 -7.39 -17.12 -17.29
N LYS A 77 -7.08 -15.89 -17.73
CA LYS A 77 -5.72 -15.35 -17.73
C LYS A 77 -5.31 -14.76 -16.39
N ILE A 78 -6.24 -14.62 -15.45
CA ILE A 78 -6.00 -14.06 -14.12
C ILE A 78 -5.61 -15.21 -13.18
N PRO A 79 -4.35 -15.25 -12.70
CA PRO A 79 -3.93 -16.23 -11.71
C PRO A 79 -4.70 -16.10 -10.39
N PRO A 80 -4.81 -17.19 -9.60
CA PRO A 80 -5.45 -17.14 -8.30
C PRO A 80 -4.67 -16.24 -7.32
N THR A 81 -5.39 -15.74 -6.33
CA THR A 81 -4.84 -15.00 -5.19
C THR A 81 -4.77 -15.90 -3.96
N GLN A 82 -4.16 -15.40 -2.89
CA GLN A 82 -4.14 -16.07 -1.59
C GLN A 82 -4.43 -15.10 -0.44
N THR A 83 -4.70 -15.65 0.73
CA THR A 83 -4.81 -14.88 1.98
C THR A 83 -3.45 -14.51 2.53
N LEU A 84 -3.39 -13.50 3.38
CA LEU A 84 -2.18 -13.12 4.11
C LEU A 84 -1.71 -14.28 5.00
N ALA A 85 -2.64 -14.96 5.68
CA ALA A 85 -2.31 -16.14 6.49
C ALA A 85 -1.59 -17.24 5.68
N GLU A 86 -2.10 -17.56 4.48
CA GLU A 86 -1.45 -18.53 3.57
C GLU A 86 -0.08 -18.02 3.11
N ALA A 87 0.05 -16.75 2.73
CA ALA A 87 1.34 -16.19 2.30
C ALA A 87 2.40 -16.21 3.40
N ILE A 88 2.02 -15.92 4.65
CA ILE A 88 2.93 -16.01 5.79
C ILE A 88 3.29 -17.47 6.05
N HIS A 89 2.31 -18.38 6.00
CA HIS A 89 2.54 -19.81 6.17
C HIS A 89 3.53 -20.33 5.12
N ASP A 90 3.29 -20.08 3.84
CA ASP A 90 4.14 -20.58 2.75
C ASP A 90 5.56 -20.03 2.81
N LYS A 91 5.73 -18.79 3.27
CA LYS A 91 7.05 -18.12 3.32
C LYS A 91 7.85 -18.43 4.60
N TYR A 92 7.18 -18.61 5.73
CA TYR A 92 7.82 -18.75 7.04
C TYR A 92 7.70 -20.15 7.64
N ILE A 93 6.92 -21.04 7.04
CA ILE A 93 6.90 -22.46 7.40
C ILE A 93 7.57 -23.26 6.30
N ILE A 94 8.76 -23.76 6.64
CA ILE A 94 9.51 -24.67 5.80
C ILE A 94 8.78 -26.03 5.74
N THR A 95 8.45 -26.44 4.51
CA THR A 95 8.01 -27.78 4.11
C THR A 95 9.20 -28.57 3.53
N GLU A 96 9.13 -29.90 3.47
CA GLU A 96 10.23 -30.71 2.91
C GLU A 96 10.57 -30.36 1.44
N ASP A 97 9.60 -29.82 0.70
CA ASP A 97 9.78 -29.35 -0.68
C ASP A 97 10.49 -27.99 -0.79
N THR A 98 10.32 -27.09 0.19
CA THR A 98 11.00 -25.76 0.22
C THR A 98 12.47 -25.87 0.63
N LEU A 99 12.83 -26.84 1.49
CA LEU A 99 14.24 -27.15 1.84
C LEU A 99 15.12 -27.42 0.62
N ARG A 100 14.58 -28.05 -0.43
CA ARG A 100 15.35 -28.39 -1.63
C ARG A 100 15.68 -27.18 -2.49
N LEU A 101 14.77 -26.22 -2.57
CA LEU A 101 14.91 -25.00 -3.36
C LEU A 101 15.77 -23.95 -2.63
N ASP A 102 15.60 -23.82 -1.32
CA ASP A 102 16.36 -22.86 -0.51
C ASP A 102 17.82 -23.25 -0.33
N ALA A 103 18.19 -24.53 -0.38
CA ALA A 103 19.60 -24.94 -0.25
C ALA A 103 20.51 -24.39 -1.38
N GLU A 104 19.96 -24.15 -2.57
CA GLU A 104 20.70 -23.55 -3.70
C GLU A 104 20.72 -22.02 -3.60
N MET A 105 19.61 -21.40 -3.21
CA MET A 105 19.53 -19.95 -3.02
C MET A 105 20.33 -19.46 -1.80
N LEU A 106 20.29 -20.19 -0.68
CA LEU A 106 21.06 -19.90 0.53
C LEU A 106 22.56 -19.98 0.30
N LYS A 107 23.03 -20.87 -0.58
CA LYS A 107 24.45 -20.94 -0.97
C LYS A 107 24.91 -19.70 -1.72
N GLU A 108 24.05 -19.12 -2.56
CA GLU A 108 24.38 -17.90 -3.30
C GLU A 108 24.36 -16.67 -2.39
N VAL A 109 23.37 -16.60 -1.49
CA VAL A 109 23.27 -15.52 -0.49
C VAL A 109 24.42 -15.56 0.52
N GLN A 110 24.84 -16.75 0.98
CA GLN A 110 26.00 -16.95 1.86
C GLN A 110 27.31 -16.42 1.22
N LYS A 111 27.43 -16.54 -0.10
CA LYS A 111 28.60 -16.08 -0.85
C LYS A 111 28.65 -14.56 -0.99
N GLN A 112 27.50 -13.89 -0.94
CA GLN A 112 27.40 -12.44 -1.14
C GLN A 112 27.42 -11.62 0.16
N LEU A 113 26.93 -12.17 1.29
CA LEU A 113 26.71 -11.39 2.50
C LEU A 113 27.73 -11.56 3.63
N HIS A 114 28.70 -12.49 3.54
CA HIS A 114 29.70 -12.75 4.61
C HIS A 114 29.10 -12.78 6.05
N ALA A 115 27.86 -13.23 6.21
CA ALA A 115 27.16 -13.27 7.49
C ALA A 115 26.93 -14.72 7.94
N SER A 116 27.22 -14.98 9.22
CA SER A 116 26.96 -16.26 9.88
C SER A 116 25.52 -16.30 10.38
N LEU A 117 24.67 -17.18 9.82
CA LEU A 117 23.34 -17.43 10.38
C LEU A 117 23.14 -18.91 10.74
N PHE A 118 22.76 -19.05 12.01
CA PHE A 118 22.34 -20.16 12.86
C PHE A 118 22.09 -21.55 12.25
N GLU A 119 22.61 -22.55 12.96
CA GLU A 119 22.42 -23.99 12.77
C GLU A 119 20.95 -24.38 12.62
N VAL A 120 20.65 -25.00 11.47
CA VAL A 120 19.39 -25.67 11.18
C VAL A 120 19.37 -27.00 11.94
N VAL A 121 18.59 -27.08 13.01
CA VAL A 121 18.33 -28.35 13.70
C VAL A 121 16.84 -28.67 13.65
N GLY A 122 16.54 -29.81 13.00
CA GLY A 122 15.63 -30.83 13.52
C GLY A 122 14.14 -30.48 13.67
N MET A 123 13.38 -30.86 12.64
CA MET A 123 11.95 -31.21 12.66
C MET A 123 11.35 -31.57 14.03
N GLU A 124 10.38 -30.78 14.51
CA GLU A 124 9.33 -31.28 15.40
C GLU A 124 7.92 -30.95 14.89
N LYS A 125 7.06 -31.95 15.07
CA LYS A 125 5.68 -32.11 14.60
C LYS A 125 4.84 -30.86 14.90
N ILE A 126 4.11 -30.38 13.88
CA ILE A 126 2.90 -29.51 13.84
C ILE A 126 2.69 -28.50 14.99
N GLY A 127 2.71 -28.91 16.26
CA GLY A 127 2.73 -28.02 17.44
C GLY A 127 3.97 -27.12 17.54
N GLY A 128 5.16 -27.60 17.12
CA GLY A 128 6.38 -26.78 17.08
C GLY A 128 6.29 -25.64 16.04
N LYS A 129 5.63 -25.92 14.90
CA LYS A 129 5.46 -24.97 13.79
C LYS A 129 4.47 -23.84 14.12
N GLN A 130 3.38 -24.15 14.83
CA GLN A 130 2.43 -23.13 15.32
C GLN A 130 3.06 -22.21 16.39
N SER A 131 3.92 -22.76 17.26
CA SER A 131 4.64 -21.97 18.25
C SER A 131 5.56 -20.94 17.60
N GLN A 132 6.24 -21.29 16.51
CA GLN A 132 7.16 -20.38 15.81
C GLN A 132 6.45 -19.18 15.18
N LEU A 133 5.28 -19.41 14.55
CA LEU A 133 4.50 -18.31 13.96
C LEU A 133 4.00 -17.30 14.99
N ALA A 134 3.66 -17.76 16.20
CA ALA A 134 3.18 -16.86 17.26
C ALA A 134 4.25 -15.85 17.70
N HIS A 135 5.53 -16.18 17.54
CA HIS A 135 6.68 -15.35 17.93
C HIS A 135 7.20 -14.44 16.82
N LEU A 136 6.68 -14.53 15.59
CA LEU A 136 7.08 -13.62 14.52
C LEU A 136 6.78 -12.17 14.91
N VAL A 137 7.78 -11.31 14.82
CA VAL A 137 7.70 -9.87 15.14
C VAL A 137 7.64 -9.04 13.86
N ASP A 138 8.49 -9.37 12.89
CA ASP A 138 8.60 -8.68 11.62
C ASP A 138 8.38 -9.67 10.49
N VAL A 139 7.39 -9.38 9.64
CA VAL A 139 7.01 -10.24 8.52
C VAL A 139 6.93 -9.42 7.25
N SER A 140 7.53 -9.93 6.18
CA SER A 140 7.34 -9.41 4.84
C SER A 140 6.83 -10.52 3.95
N VAL A 141 5.70 -10.28 3.28
CA VAL A 141 5.20 -11.10 2.16
C VAL A 141 5.12 -10.24 0.90
N ALA A 142 5.99 -9.23 0.79
CA ALA A 142 6.06 -8.35 -0.37
C ALA A 142 6.07 -9.14 -1.68
N HIS A 143 5.42 -8.58 -2.71
CA HIS A 143 5.24 -9.20 -4.02
C HIS A 143 4.40 -10.48 -4.07
N SER A 144 3.83 -10.95 -2.95
CA SER A 144 2.91 -12.10 -2.95
C SER A 144 1.52 -11.70 -3.46
N PRO A 145 0.72 -12.61 -4.04
CA PRO A 145 -0.62 -12.30 -4.57
C PRO A 145 -1.69 -12.25 -3.45
N VAL A 146 -1.38 -11.56 -2.35
CA VAL A 146 -2.26 -11.43 -1.19
C VAL A 146 -3.41 -10.47 -1.49
N ASN A 147 -4.65 -10.93 -1.39
CA ASN A 147 -5.84 -10.08 -1.60
C ASN A 147 -6.88 -10.16 -0.46
N ALA A 148 -6.62 -10.93 0.60
CA ALA A 148 -7.51 -11.11 1.74
C ALA A 148 -6.72 -11.38 3.01
N ALA A 149 -7.31 -11.15 4.19
CA ALA A 149 -6.63 -11.36 5.47
C ALA A 149 -6.40 -12.85 5.81
N GLY A 150 -7.44 -13.69 5.67
CA GLY A 150 -7.43 -15.05 6.22
C GLY A 150 -7.47 -15.05 7.75
N SER A 151 -7.10 -16.17 8.38
CA SER A 151 -7.06 -16.32 9.84
C SER A 151 -5.69 -15.91 10.38
N LEU A 152 -5.63 -14.75 11.04
CA LEU A 152 -4.39 -14.16 11.54
C LEU A 152 -4.27 -14.24 13.07
N ALA A 153 -5.26 -14.85 13.74
CA ALA A 153 -5.34 -14.90 15.19
C ALA A 153 -4.13 -15.58 15.86
N MET A 154 -3.34 -16.37 15.14
CA MET A 154 -2.16 -17.05 15.67
C MET A 154 -0.93 -16.14 15.80
N PHE A 155 -0.86 -15.01 15.10
CA PHE A 155 0.29 -14.10 15.11
C PHE A 155 0.22 -13.14 16.31
N LYS A 156 0.71 -13.59 17.47
CA LYS A 156 0.54 -12.87 18.75
C LYS A 156 1.60 -11.80 19.01
N SER A 157 2.76 -11.89 18.37
CA SER A 157 3.89 -10.99 18.60
C SER A 157 4.12 -9.99 17.46
N LEU A 158 3.38 -10.09 16.35
CA LEU A 158 3.67 -9.32 15.15
C LEU A 158 3.56 -7.81 15.40
N ARG A 159 4.60 -7.06 15.05
CA ARG A 159 4.76 -5.61 15.21
C ARG A 159 4.95 -4.90 13.88
N SER A 160 5.64 -5.51 12.92
CA SER A 160 5.85 -4.95 11.60
C SER A 160 5.38 -5.91 10.51
N LEU A 161 4.62 -5.38 9.55
CA LEU A 161 4.11 -6.13 8.41
C LEU A 161 4.39 -5.39 7.12
N ASP A 162 5.08 -6.05 6.20
CA ASP A 162 5.29 -5.61 4.84
C ASP A 162 4.50 -6.45 3.84
N VAL A 163 3.48 -5.81 3.27
CA VAL A 163 2.60 -6.34 2.21
C VAL A 163 2.71 -5.48 0.95
N SER A 164 3.87 -4.86 0.75
CA SER A 164 4.13 -4.03 -0.42
C SER A 164 4.08 -4.83 -1.72
N ALA A 165 3.64 -4.17 -2.79
CA ALA A 165 3.45 -4.75 -4.12
C ALA A 165 2.62 -6.04 -4.09
N SER A 166 1.66 -6.16 -3.18
CA SER A 166 0.71 -7.28 -3.13
C SER A 166 -0.54 -7.00 -3.98
N LEU A 167 -1.66 -7.66 -3.70
CA LEU A 167 -2.94 -7.46 -4.38
C LEU A 167 -4.01 -6.94 -3.41
N LEU A 168 -3.59 -6.33 -2.29
CA LEU A 168 -4.49 -5.59 -1.43
C LEU A 168 -5.03 -4.39 -2.21
N TRP A 169 -6.35 -4.22 -2.17
CA TRP A 169 -7.04 -3.32 -3.09
C TRP A 169 -8.07 -2.42 -2.41
N ASN A 170 -8.36 -2.59 -1.12
CA ASN A 170 -9.22 -1.68 -0.36
C ASN A 170 -8.82 -1.64 1.12
N TRP A 171 -9.26 -0.58 1.81
CA TRP A 171 -8.98 -0.38 3.24
C TRP A 171 -9.76 -1.31 4.16
N LYS A 172 -10.85 -1.93 3.68
CA LYS A 172 -11.61 -2.92 4.46
C LYS A 172 -10.75 -4.14 4.78
N ILE A 173 -10.06 -4.70 3.79
CA ILE A 173 -9.16 -5.84 3.98
C ILE A 173 -8.01 -5.46 4.92
N VAL A 174 -7.42 -4.28 4.73
CA VAL A 174 -6.35 -3.78 5.62
C VAL A 174 -6.87 -3.67 7.06
N GLY A 175 -8.06 -3.10 7.27
CA GLY A 175 -8.69 -3.04 8.57
C GLY A 175 -8.95 -4.42 9.18
N ASP A 176 -9.35 -5.41 8.37
CA ASP A 176 -9.54 -6.80 8.82
C ASP A 176 -8.23 -7.48 9.24
N VAL A 177 -7.09 -7.09 8.64
CA VAL A 177 -5.75 -7.49 9.11
C VAL A 177 -5.45 -6.86 10.46
N MET A 178 -5.57 -5.53 10.57
CA MET A 178 -5.26 -4.80 11.81
C MET A 178 -6.12 -5.25 12.99
N ALA A 179 -7.42 -5.50 12.76
CA ALA A 179 -8.33 -5.95 13.81
C ALA A 179 -7.97 -7.34 14.38
N GLN A 180 -7.35 -8.21 13.59
CA GLN A 180 -6.91 -9.53 14.05
C GLN A 180 -5.53 -9.51 14.72
N ILE A 181 -4.72 -8.49 14.45
CA ILE A 181 -3.35 -8.33 14.96
C ILE A 181 -3.26 -7.01 15.74
N PRO A 182 -3.83 -6.93 16.95
CA PRO A 182 -3.89 -5.69 17.73
C PRO A 182 -2.51 -5.18 18.21
N THR A 183 -1.46 -5.98 18.01
CA THR A 183 -0.08 -5.61 18.28
C THR A 183 0.63 -4.96 17.11
N LEU A 184 0.05 -4.95 15.92
CA LEU A 184 0.71 -4.46 14.71
C LEU A 184 0.87 -2.93 14.77
N GLU A 185 2.11 -2.44 14.74
CA GLU A 185 2.46 -1.02 14.91
C GLU A 185 2.99 -0.39 13.62
N GLU A 186 3.63 -1.19 12.76
CA GLU A 186 4.20 -0.74 11.49
C GLU A 186 3.60 -1.52 10.32
N LEU A 187 3.18 -0.78 9.29
CA LEU A 187 2.59 -1.36 8.09
C LEU A 187 3.19 -0.72 6.83
N ASN A 188 3.68 -1.57 5.93
CA ASN A 188 4.10 -1.16 4.60
C ASN A 188 3.11 -1.67 3.54
N LEU A 189 2.43 -0.73 2.89
CA LEU A 189 1.44 -0.95 1.84
C LEU A 189 1.90 -0.44 0.48
N SER A 190 3.17 -0.07 0.34
CA SER A 190 3.74 0.51 -0.87
C SER A 190 3.42 -0.28 -2.13
N ASN A 191 3.25 0.38 -3.27
CA ASN A 191 2.92 -0.24 -4.57
C ASN A 191 1.59 -1.03 -4.58
N ASN A 192 0.67 -0.75 -3.64
CA ASN A 192 -0.73 -1.16 -3.76
C ASN A 192 -1.58 0.04 -4.19
N ARG A 193 -2.67 -0.21 -4.93
CA ARG A 193 -3.61 0.82 -5.38
C ARG A 193 -4.95 0.60 -4.71
N LEU A 194 -5.03 1.04 -3.45
CA LEU A 194 -6.23 0.87 -2.63
C LEU A 194 -7.34 1.78 -3.15
N VAL A 195 -8.54 1.23 -3.29
CA VAL A 195 -9.76 1.99 -3.55
C VAL A 195 -10.03 2.88 -2.35
N SER A 196 -10.30 4.15 -2.63
CA SER A 196 -10.65 5.12 -1.61
C SER A 196 -11.99 4.76 -0.95
N PRO A 197 -12.06 4.75 0.40
CA PRO A 197 -13.28 4.43 1.12
C PRO A 197 -14.21 5.65 1.22
N SER A 198 -15.50 5.41 1.40
CA SER A 198 -16.46 6.46 1.74
C SER A 198 -16.23 7.00 3.17
N ASP A 199 -16.83 8.15 3.51
CA ASP A 199 -16.71 8.70 4.86
C ASP A 199 -17.34 7.81 5.95
N ASP A 200 -18.41 7.07 5.61
CA ASP A 200 -19.01 6.08 6.51
C ASP A 200 -18.07 4.90 6.75
N GLU A 201 -17.36 4.46 5.71
CA GLU A 201 -16.35 3.41 5.83
C GLU A 201 -15.16 3.88 6.67
N ILE A 202 -14.71 5.13 6.52
CA ILE A 202 -13.67 5.72 7.38
C ILE A 202 -14.10 5.71 8.85
N CYS A 203 -15.33 6.14 9.14
CA CYS A 203 -15.89 6.13 10.49
C CYS A 203 -15.96 4.72 11.10
N SER A 204 -16.18 3.69 10.30
CA SER A 204 -16.13 2.31 10.76
C SER A 204 -14.68 1.83 10.96
N LEU A 205 -13.80 2.15 10.01
CA LEU A 205 -12.43 1.66 9.95
C LEU A 205 -11.53 2.23 11.03
N VAL A 206 -11.73 3.47 11.46
CA VAL A 206 -10.92 4.11 12.52
C VAL A 206 -10.82 3.24 13.79
N THR A 207 -11.87 2.47 14.10
CA THR A 207 -11.89 1.57 15.27
C THR A 207 -10.94 0.37 15.13
N LYS A 208 -10.47 0.05 13.92
CA LYS A 208 -9.60 -1.10 13.63
C LYS A 208 -8.11 -0.75 13.62
N PHE A 209 -7.73 0.52 13.51
CA PHE A 209 -6.34 0.99 13.37
C PHE A 209 -5.76 1.58 14.67
N HIS A 210 -6.21 1.09 15.82
CA HIS A 210 -5.87 1.66 17.13
C HIS A 210 -4.42 1.41 17.60
N SER A 211 -3.64 0.60 16.89
CA SER A 211 -2.23 0.30 17.23
C SER A 211 -1.22 0.85 16.22
N LEU A 212 -1.69 1.33 15.05
CA LEU A 212 -0.80 1.73 13.97
C LEU A 212 -0.08 3.04 14.31
N LYS A 213 1.25 3.00 14.29
CA LYS A 213 2.14 4.15 14.53
C LYS A 213 2.95 4.54 13.30
N LYS A 214 3.29 3.58 12.44
CA LYS A 214 4.08 3.83 11.24
C LYS A 214 3.41 3.25 10.01
N LEU A 215 3.31 4.06 8.97
CA LEU A 215 2.65 3.70 7.72
C LEU A 215 3.50 4.12 6.53
N VAL A 216 3.77 3.17 5.64
CA VAL A 216 4.51 3.42 4.38
C VAL A 216 3.57 3.20 3.20
N LEU A 217 3.33 4.25 2.43
CA LEU A 217 2.43 4.29 1.27
C LEU A 217 3.15 4.77 0.01
N LYS A 218 4.35 4.28 -0.26
CA LYS A 218 5.12 4.66 -1.46
C LYS A 218 4.43 4.16 -2.73
N LYS A 219 4.31 5.00 -3.77
CA LYS A 219 3.70 4.62 -5.06
C LYS A 219 2.30 4.00 -4.94
N CYS A 220 1.45 4.58 -4.10
CA CYS A 220 0.08 4.07 -3.87
C CYS A 220 -0.99 4.77 -4.71
N ALA A 221 -0.63 5.84 -5.43
CA ALA A 221 -1.55 6.64 -6.25
C ALA A 221 -2.78 7.12 -5.45
N LEU A 222 -2.52 7.71 -4.28
CA LEU A 222 -3.50 8.12 -3.27
C LEU A 222 -4.38 9.30 -3.68
N GLY A 223 -4.04 10.00 -4.76
CA GLY A 223 -4.77 11.20 -5.20
C GLY A 223 -4.15 12.48 -4.64
N SER A 224 -4.99 13.44 -4.26
CA SER A 224 -4.57 14.75 -3.76
C SER A 224 -4.23 14.75 -2.27
N TRP A 225 -3.57 15.81 -1.80
CA TRP A 225 -3.27 15.97 -0.37
C TRP A 225 -4.54 16.01 0.52
N PRO A 226 -5.62 16.74 0.18
CA PRO A 226 -6.85 16.68 0.97
C PRO A 226 -7.44 15.28 1.07
N GLU A 227 -7.35 14.48 0.01
CA GLU A 227 -7.82 13.10 0.03
C GLU A 227 -6.97 12.24 0.98
N LEU A 228 -5.65 12.42 1.00
CA LEU A 228 -4.77 11.79 1.98
C LEU A 228 -5.15 12.20 3.42
N VAL A 229 -5.36 13.48 3.70
CA VAL A 229 -5.76 13.95 5.04
C VAL A 229 -7.11 13.35 5.44
N ARG A 230 -8.05 13.23 4.49
CA ARG A 230 -9.33 12.53 4.69
C ARG A 230 -9.10 11.07 5.09
N LEU A 231 -8.25 10.33 4.38
CA LEU A 231 -7.88 8.94 4.71
C LEU A 231 -7.21 8.83 6.08
N ALA A 232 -6.34 9.78 6.42
CA ALA A 232 -5.58 9.78 7.67
C ALA A 232 -6.44 9.86 8.94
N ARG A 233 -7.73 10.23 8.82
CA ARG A 233 -8.72 10.11 9.90
C ARG A 233 -8.88 8.67 10.41
N MET A 234 -8.48 7.66 9.62
CA MET A 234 -8.46 6.27 10.04
C MET A 234 -7.33 5.94 11.02
N TRP A 235 -6.25 6.75 11.11
CA TRP A 235 -5.02 6.39 11.83
C TRP A 235 -4.71 7.39 12.97
N PRO A 236 -5.52 7.40 14.05
CA PRO A 236 -5.49 8.46 15.06
C PRO A 236 -4.19 8.53 15.89
N LEU A 237 -3.40 7.45 15.91
CA LEU A 237 -2.14 7.36 16.65
C LEU A 237 -0.91 7.36 15.73
N LEU A 238 -1.06 7.71 14.45
CA LEU A 238 0.06 7.67 13.51
C LEU A 238 1.12 8.71 13.86
N GLU A 239 2.36 8.25 13.98
CA GLU A 239 3.55 9.04 14.34
C GLU A 239 4.51 9.19 13.15
N SER A 240 4.56 8.21 12.24
CA SER A 240 5.43 8.23 11.07
C SER A 240 4.67 7.85 9.81
N LEU A 241 4.78 8.69 8.78
CA LEU A 241 4.12 8.51 7.49
C LEU A 241 5.11 8.73 6.35
N SER A 242 5.23 7.72 5.48
CA SER A 242 6.02 7.82 4.26
C SER A 242 5.14 7.81 3.02
N LEU A 243 5.26 8.85 2.21
CA LEU A 243 4.51 9.14 1.00
C LEU A 243 5.42 9.34 -0.21
N GLU A 244 6.62 8.78 -0.17
CA GLU A 244 7.56 8.81 -1.28
C GLU A 244 6.91 8.41 -2.62
N ASP A 245 7.25 9.08 -3.71
CA ASP A 245 6.80 8.74 -5.07
C ASP A 245 5.25 8.66 -5.20
N ASN A 246 4.51 9.66 -4.72
CA ASN A 246 3.05 9.74 -4.90
C ASN A 246 2.59 10.90 -5.79
N GLU A 247 3.51 11.58 -6.46
CA GLU A 247 3.22 12.70 -7.37
C GLU A 247 2.48 13.86 -6.69
N ILE A 248 2.66 14.04 -5.37
CA ILE A 248 2.03 15.11 -4.61
C ILE A 248 2.66 16.44 -5.01
N GLY A 249 1.87 17.34 -5.63
CA GLY A 249 2.33 18.68 -6.00
C GLY A 249 1.93 19.77 -5.02
N ILE A 250 0.68 19.73 -4.55
CA ILE A 250 0.08 20.78 -3.73
C ILE A 250 -0.33 20.21 -2.37
N VAL A 251 0.06 20.90 -1.31
CA VAL A 251 -0.29 20.60 0.09
C VAL A 251 -1.18 21.72 0.64
N THR A 252 -2.22 21.35 1.38
CA THR A 252 -3.09 22.28 2.11
C THR A 252 -3.13 21.91 3.59
N GLU A 253 -3.40 22.90 4.46
CA GLU A 253 -3.44 22.72 5.93
C GLU A 253 -4.79 22.25 6.47
N GLU A 254 -5.79 22.14 5.61
CA GLU A 254 -7.18 21.83 5.96
C GLU A 254 -7.31 20.42 6.56
N GLY A 255 -7.89 20.31 7.76
CA GLY A 255 -8.26 19.03 8.37
C GLY A 255 -7.20 18.40 9.28
N TYR A 256 -6.05 19.03 9.51
CA TYR A 256 -5.04 18.55 10.47
C TYR A 256 -5.52 18.50 11.92
N GLU A 257 -6.60 19.20 12.26
CA GLU A 257 -7.26 19.09 13.57
C GLU A 257 -8.04 17.77 13.71
N LEU A 258 -8.42 17.15 12.59
CA LEU A 258 -9.17 15.89 12.53
C LEU A 258 -8.26 14.67 12.26
N ALA A 259 -7.06 14.87 11.74
CA ALA A 259 -6.11 13.82 11.37
C ALA A 259 -4.64 14.30 11.50
N LEU A 260 -3.67 13.39 11.56
CA LEU A 260 -2.22 13.73 11.60
C LEU A 260 -1.76 14.55 12.83
N THR A 261 -2.60 14.74 13.84
CA THR A 261 -2.26 15.50 15.07
C THR A 261 -1.09 14.94 15.87
N LYS A 262 -0.75 13.66 15.68
CA LYS A 262 0.36 12.94 16.33
C LYS A 262 1.56 12.72 15.41
N LEU A 263 1.48 13.16 14.15
CA LEU A 263 2.52 12.89 13.16
C LEU A 263 3.80 13.65 13.51
N ARG A 264 4.88 12.90 13.68
CA ARG A 264 6.22 13.38 14.04
C ARG A 264 7.19 13.30 12.88
N SER A 265 7.09 12.25 12.06
CA SER A 265 7.99 12.03 10.94
C SER A 265 7.20 11.90 9.65
N LEU A 266 7.52 12.75 8.67
CA LEU A 266 6.86 12.82 7.37
C LEU A 266 7.90 12.74 6.26
N ASP A 267 7.84 11.65 5.49
CA ASP A 267 8.66 11.46 4.30
C ASP A 267 7.84 11.77 3.05
N LEU A 268 8.23 12.84 2.34
CA LEU A 268 7.63 13.30 1.09
C LEU A 268 8.64 13.29 -0.06
N GLN A 269 9.68 12.47 0.01
CA GLN A 269 10.69 12.39 -1.04
C GLN A 269 10.11 12.05 -2.41
N ASN A 270 10.77 12.50 -3.48
CA ASN A 270 10.39 12.17 -4.86
C ASN A 270 8.91 12.52 -5.19
N ASN A 271 8.43 13.66 -4.67
CA ASN A 271 7.14 14.23 -5.04
C ASN A 271 7.37 15.51 -5.89
N GLN A 272 6.38 16.40 -5.97
CA GLN A 272 6.41 17.61 -6.80
C GLN A 272 6.16 18.89 -5.98
N ILE A 273 6.50 18.85 -4.69
CA ILE A 273 6.24 19.94 -3.72
C ILE A 273 7.33 21.00 -3.84
N CYS A 274 7.14 21.98 -4.71
CA CYS A 274 8.15 23.01 -4.98
C CYS A 274 7.69 24.44 -4.68
N ASP A 275 6.41 24.66 -4.41
CA ASP A 275 5.83 25.97 -4.14
C ASP A 275 5.91 26.34 -2.65
N ARG A 276 5.79 27.65 -2.38
CA ARG A 276 5.93 28.17 -1.02
C ARG A 276 4.70 27.83 -0.18
N GLU A 277 3.49 27.97 -0.72
CA GLU A 277 2.25 27.71 0.01
C GLU A 277 2.21 26.29 0.60
N SER A 278 2.63 25.29 -0.16
CA SER A 278 2.71 23.90 0.30
C SER A 278 3.69 23.71 1.46
N ILE A 279 4.84 24.39 1.44
CA ILE A 279 5.81 24.34 2.55
C ILE A 279 5.22 24.98 3.82
N TYR A 280 4.48 26.07 3.67
CA TYR A 280 3.76 26.68 4.79
C TYR A 280 2.70 25.73 5.36
N ALA A 281 1.92 25.09 4.48
CA ALA A 281 0.94 24.10 4.89
C ALA A 281 1.58 22.92 5.62
N LEU A 282 2.77 22.44 5.23
CA LEU A 282 3.49 21.40 5.97
C LEU A 282 3.93 21.87 7.37
N GLY A 283 4.29 23.15 7.52
CA GLY A 283 4.64 23.74 8.81
C GLY A 283 3.49 23.78 9.82
N ALA A 284 2.24 23.82 9.34
CA ALA A 284 1.06 23.80 10.20
C ALA A 284 0.84 22.46 10.94
N LEU A 285 1.61 21.41 10.63
CA LEU A 285 1.53 20.13 11.34
C LEU A 285 2.02 20.28 12.80
N PRO A 286 1.16 20.03 13.81
CA PRO A 286 1.39 20.48 15.20
C PRO A 286 2.44 19.68 15.98
N ALA A 287 2.84 18.52 15.46
CA ALA A 287 3.74 17.57 16.12
C ALA A 287 4.97 17.21 15.27
N LEU A 288 5.15 17.85 14.11
CA LEU A 288 6.16 17.45 13.14
C LEU A 288 7.59 17.78 13.63
N GLU A 289 8.42 16.75 13.72
CA GLU A 289 9.79 16.76 14.22
C GLU A 289 10.80 16.43 13.10
N GLU A 290 10.41 15.59 12.14
CA GLU A 290 11.22 15.21 11.00
C GLU A 290 10.44 15.38 9.69
N LEU A 291 11.03 16.05 8.72
CA LEU A 291 10.46 16.25 7.40
C LEU A 291 11.51 15.93 6.32
N SER A 292 11.16 15.07 5.37
CA SER A 292 11.98 14.87 4.18
C SER A 292 11.27 15.38 2.93
N LEU A 293 11.94 16.28 2.21
CA LEU A 293 11.51 16.91 0.96
C LEU A 293 12.53 16.70 -0.17
N ASN A 294 13.51 15.81 -0.02
CA ASN A 294 14.46 15.50 -1.09
C ASN A 294 13.76 15.20 -2.42
N ALA A 295 14.39 15.64 -3.50
CA ALA A 295 13.92 15.38 -4.87
C ALA A 295 12.49 15.88 -5.18
N ASN A 296 12.04 16.97 -4.53
CA ASN A 296 10.78 17.67 -4.86
C ASN A 296 10.95 18.83 -5.87
N GLY A 297 12.15 19.04 -6.42
CA GLY A 297 12.41 20.16 -7.33
C GLY A 297 12.50 21.53 -6.65
N ILE A 298 12.67 21.55 -5.32
CA ILE A 298 12.86 22.79 -4.55
C ILE A 298 14.22 23.40 -4.91
N GLY A 299 14.21 24.53 -5.63
CA GLY A 299 15.43 25.27 -5.95
C GLY A 299 15.84 26.25 -4.84
N ARG A 300 14.89 27.05 -4.34
CA ARG A 300 15.09 28.02 -3.27
C ARG A 300 13.77 28.32 -2.57
N ILE A 301 13.74 28.28 -1.25
CA ILE A 301 12.62 28.76 -0.42
C ILE A 301 13.04 30.09 0.22
N VAL A 302 12.17 31.09 0.16
CA VAL A 302 12.40 32.41 0.78
C VAL A 302 11.21 32.75 1.68
N PHE A 303 11.51 33.02 2.94
CA PHE A 303 10.58 33.55 3.93
C PHE A 303 10.82 35.06 4.04
N PRO A 304 10.04 35.92 3.37
CA PRO A 304 10.31 37.36 3.32
C PRO A 304 10.26 38.03 4.69
N ASP A 305 9.48 37.45 5.61
CA ASP A 305 9.25 37.98 6.95
C ASP A 305 10.19 37.37 8.02
N CYS A 306 11.17 36.55 7.62
CA CYS A 306 12.14 35.96 8.53
C CYS A 306 13.57 36.09 7.97
N PRO A 307 14.44 36.90 8.60
CA PRO A 307 15.85 36.97 8.25
C PRO A 307 16.51 35.58 8.31
N HIS A 308 17.48 35.33 7.42
CA HIS A 308 18.22 34.05 7.35
C HIS A 308 18.98 33.67 8.65
N THR A 309 19.10 34.59 9.59
CA THR A 309 19.75 34.40 10.90
C THR A 309 18.76 34.08 12.02
N GLU A 310 17.46 34.10 11.75
CA GLU A 310 16.41 33.88 12.73
C GLU A 310 15.68 32.55 12.49
N LYS A 311 15.04 32.03 13.53
CA LYS A 311 14.20 30.84 13.40
C LYS A 311 12.87 31.25 12.77
N VAL A 312 12.42 30.47 11.79
CA VAL A 312 11.09 30.64 11.21
C VAL A 312 10.07 30.03 12.18
N ASP A 313 9.10 30.82 12.66
CA ASP A 313 8.02 30.36 13.55
C ASP A 313 7.02 29.39 12.88
N LEU A 314 7.28 29.02 11.62
CA LEU A 314 6.44 28.12 10.83
C LEU A 314 6.52 26.66 11.30
N PHE A 315 7.70 26.21 11.74
CA PHE A 315 7.94 24.82 12.12
C PHE A 315 8.25 24.72 13.62
N GLY A 316 7.21 24.72 14.45
CA GLY A 316 7.37 24.86 15.90
C GLY A 316 8.14 23.74 16.60
N LYS A 317 8.19 22.53 16.02
CA LYS A 317 8.84 21.35 16.60
C LYS A 317 9.85 20.67 15.69
N LEU A 318 10.08 21.19 14.48
CA LEU A 318 10.94 20.51 13.52
C LEU A 318 12.39 20.50 14.00
N GLU A 319 12.93 19.31 14.15
CA GLU A 319 14.31 19.04 14.57
C GLU A 319 15.19 18.74 13.36
N THR A 320 14.64 18.03 12.36
CA THR A 320 15.40 17.61 11.18
C THR A 320 14.64 17.85 9.87
N LEU A 321 15.34 18.43 8.90
CA LEU A 321 14.86 18.64 7.53
C LEU A 321 15.87 18.01 6.56
N TYR A 322 15.38 17.14 5.67
CA TYR A 322 16.18 16.47 4.64
C TYR A 322 15.74 16.90 3.25
#